data_AF-A0A8W7PH58-F1
#
_entry.id   AF-A0A8W7PH58-F1
#
_cell.length_a   1.000
_cell.length_b   1.000
_cell.length_c   1.000
_cell.angle_alpha   90.00
_cell.angle_beta   90.00
_cell.angle_gamma   90.00
#
_symmetry.space_group_name_H-M   'P 1'
#
loop_
_entity.id
_entity.type
_entity.pdbx_description
1 polymer ?
#
loop_
_entity_poly.entity_id
_entity_poly.type
_entity_poly.pdbx_seq_one_letter_code
_entity_poly.pdbx_strand_id
1 'polypeptide(L)'
;MDKKVKQEPESHSDVKQSRIENLETLGPYILEQDNAKNFVYVSDIPQLCKDEPCMLGVDEAGRGPVLGPMVYGIAFCPLSKKDILKQLGFADSKQLTEEKRDQIFDEMNRKDFAKTALGWAVEAISPNVISMCMLRRTKHSLNEVSMDSAIGLINSAIDAGVNIAEVYVDTVGPPEKYQAKLKAIFPKFKITVAKKADSTYPIVSAASIAAKVTRDHALKVWKFRERPNEEVTSFGSGYPGDPTTKKFLGEIDLVFGFPRLVRFSWSTAGNALEKKAYDMEFEDETDAKDAEKASYGSEKLSKYFATSKNENRKRHEYFRERCLEHVADI
;
A
#
# COMPACT_ATOMS: atom_id res chain seq x y z
N MET A 1 4.84 -55.12 -24.03
CA MET A 1 4.28 -54.96 -22.67
C MET A 1 4.35 -53.48 -22.35
N ASP A 2 3.42 -52.70 -22.90
CA ASP A 2 3.39 -51.25 -22.74
C ASP A 2 2.28 -50.90 -21.75
N LYS A 3 2.68 -50.56 -20.52
CA LYS A 3 1.78 -50.06 -19.49
C LYS A 3 1.41 -48.60 -19.82
N LYS A 4 0.22 -48.40 -20.37
CA LYS A 4 -0.46 -47.09 -20.38
C LYS A 4 -0.71 -46.66 -18.93
N VAL A 5 -0.01 -45.62 -18.48
CA VAL A 5 -0.31 -44.90 -17.25
C VAL A 5 -1.60 -44.10 -17.48
N LYS A 6 -2.67 -44.50 -16.82
CA LYS A 6 -3.90 -43.68 -16.71
C LYS A 6 -3.58 -42.51 -15.78
N GLN A 7 -3.63 -41.29 -16.29
CA GLN A 7 -3.78 -40.11 -15.45
C GLN A 7 -5.22 -40.06 -14.94
N GLU A 8 -5.39 -40.14 -13.62
CA GLU A 8 -6.63 -39.82 -12.94
C GLU A 8 -6.82 -38.30 -12.97
N PRO A 9 -8.05 -37.78 -13.15
CA PRO A 9 -8.28 -36.35 -13.11
C PRO A 9 -8.20 -35.89 -11.65
N GLU A 10 -7.25 -34.98 -11.36
CA GLU A 10 -7.20 -34.26 -10.10
C GLU A 10 -8.55 -33.55 -9.89
N SER A 11 -9.25 -33.95 -8.84
CA SER A 11 -10.46 -33.28 -8.37
C SER A 11 -10.08 -31.85 -7.99
N HIS A 12 -10.54 -30.87 -8.76
CA HIS A 12 -10.62 -29.49 -8.33
C HIS A 12 -11.44 -29.45 -7.03
N SER A 13 -10.77 -29.47 -5.89
CA SER A 13 -11.39 -29.13 -4.62
C SER A 13 -11.78 -27.67 -4.70
N ASP A 14 -13.09 -27.41 -4.69
CA ASP A 14 -13.65 -26.08 -4.49
C ASP A 14 -13.01 -25.45 -3.23
N VAL A 15 -12.00 -24.61 -3.44
CA VAL A 15 -11.47 -23.76 -2.38
C VAL A 15 -12.59 -22.77 -2.09
N LYS A 16 -13.40 -23.04 -1.05
CA LYS A 16 -14.28 -22.04 -0.45
C LYS A 16 -13.41 -20.82 -0.18
N GLN A 17 -13.58 -19.78 -0.99
CA GLN A 17 -12.96 -18.49 -0.73
C GLN A 17 -13.40 -18.07 0.67
N SER A 18 -12.46 -17.92 1.58
CA SER A 18 -12.73 -17.37 2.90
C SER A 18 -13.37 -15.99 2.72
N ARG A 19 -14.42 -15.71 3.50
CA ARG A 19 -15.18 -14.45 3.44
C ARG A 19 -15.08 -13.75 4.78
N ILE A 20 -15.13 -12.42 4.74
CA ILE A 20 -15.21 -11.59 5.94
C ILE A 20 -16.70 -11.38 6.22
N GLU A 21 -17.23 -12.18 7.15
CA GLU A 21 -18.63 -12.10 7.60
C GLU A 21 -18.80 -11.21 8.84
N ASN A 22 -17.70 -10.97 9.57
CA ASN A 22 -17.66 -10.23 10.83
C ASN A 22 -16.21 -9.96 11.26
N LEU A 23 -16.02 -9.33 12.42
CA LEU A 23 -14.69 -9.02 12.96
C LEU A 23 -13.83 -10.27 13.21
N GLU A 24 -14.43 -11.36 13.68
CA GLU A 24 -13.70 -12.61 14.00
C GLU A 24 -13.11 -13.28 12.74
N THR A 25 -13.80 -13.16 11.61
CA THR A 25 -13.35 -13.71 10.32
C THR A 25 -12.32 -12.84 9.60
N LEU A 26 -12.16 -11.56 9.99
CA LEU A 26 -11.24 -10.62 9.35
C LEU A 26 -9.77 -11.03 9.51
N GLY A 27 -9.35 -11.32 10.74
CA GLY A 27 -7.98 -11.75 11.03
C GLY A 27 -7.57 -13.01 10.26
N PRO A 28 -8.34 -14.11 10.33
CA PRO A 28 -8.10 -15.33 9.54
C PRO A 28 -8.03 -15.07 8.04
N TYR A 29 -8.94 -14.25 7.48
CA TYR A 29 -8.90 -13.90 6.06
C TYR A 29 -7.59 -13.21 5.67
N ILE A 30 -7.16 -12.21 6.45
CA ILE A 30 -5.90 -11.49 6.18
C ILE A 30 -4.69 -12.41 6.35
N LEU A 31 -4.72 -13.30 7.35
CA LEU A 31 -3.65 -14.26 7.62
C LEU A 31 -3.42 -15.21 6.43
N GLU A 32 -4.48 -15.56 5.69
CA GLU A 32 -4.38 -16.39 4.47
C GLU A 32 -3.74 -15.65 3.29
N GLN A 33 -3.75 -14.31 3.28
CA GLN A 33 -3.18 -13.51 2.20
C GLN A 33 -1.65 -13.43 2.27
N ASP A 34 -1.03 -13.20 1.10
CA ASP A 34 0.38 -12.84 1.02
C ASP A 34 0.59 -11.36 1.36
N ASN A 35 1.02 -11.08 2.60
CA ASN A 35 1.30 -9.72 3.07
C ASN A 35 2.48 -9.01 2.37
N ALA A 36 3.22 -9.68 1.47
CA ALA A 36 4.22 -9.04 0.61
C ALA A 36 3.59 -8.40 -0.65
N LYS A 37 2.33 -8.72 -0.98
CA LYS A 37 1.58 -8.22 -2.12
C LYS A 37 0.38 -7.40 -1.67
N ASN A 38 -0.19 -6.63 -2.59
CA ASN A 38 -1.49 -6.03 -2.34
C ASN A 38 -2.56 -7.12 -2.32
N PHE A 39 -3.59 -6.93 -1.50
CA PHE A 39 -4.84 -7.67 -1.64
C PHE A 39 -6.00 -6.70 -1.71
N VAL A 40 -7.03 -7.09 -2.47
CA VAL A 40 -8.30 -6.39 -2.56
C VAL A 40 -9.38 -7.31 -2.03
N TYR A 41 -10.25 -6.78 -1.19
CA TYR A 41 -11.47 -7.48 -0.74
C TYR A 41 -12.68 -6.61 -1.03
N VAL A 42 -13.72 -7.22 -1.59
CA VAL A 42 -15.02 -6.59 -1.83
C VAL A 42 -16.05 -7.39 -1.05
N SER A 43 -16.83 -6.73 -0.19
CA SER A 43 -17.92 -7.36 0.54
C SER A 43 -19.01 -7.83 -0.43
N ASP A 44 -19.97 -8.61 0.08
CA ASP A 44 -21.18 -8.89 -0.69
C ASP A 44 -21.89 -7.56 -1.02
N ILE A 45 -22.33 -7.45 -2.27
CA ILE A 45 -23.01 -6.25 -2.77
C ILE A 45 -24.50 -6.39 -2.46
N PRO A 46 -25.09 -5.54 -1.60
CA PRO A 46 -26.51 -5.60 -1.35
C PRO A 46 -27.30 -5.32 -2.63
N GLN A 47 -28.41 -6.04 -2.84
CA GLN A 47 -29.21 -5.89 -4.06
C GLN A 47 -29.74 -4.45 -4.23
N LEU A 48 -30.09 -3.79 -3.12
CA LEU A 48 -30.47 -2.37 -3.12
C LEU A 48 -29.39 -1.46 -3.71
N CYS A 49 -28.10 -1.79 -3.55
CA CYS A 49 -27.01 -1.00 -4.11
C CYS A 49 -26.87 -1.13 -5.62
N LYS A 50 -27.45 -2.18 -6.22
CA LYS A 50 -27.51 -2.37 -7.67
C LYS A 50 -28.74 -1.68 -8.27
N ASP A 51 -29.84 -1.70 -7.53
CA ASP A 51 -31.13 -1.19 -8.01
C ASP A 51 -31.26 0.32 -7.83
N GLU A 52 -30.71 0.89 -6.74
CA GLU A 52 -30.89 2.30 -6.38
C GLU A 52 -29.59 3.13 -6.47
N PRO A 53 -29.70 4.42 -6.82
CA PRO A 53 -28.57 5.35 -6.79
C PRO A 53 -27.89 5.41 -5.43
N CYS A 54 -26.59 5.16 -5.40
CA CYS A 54 -25.76 5.06 -4.21
C CYS A 54 -24.82 6.26 -4.04
N MET A 55 -24.54 6.59 -2.78
CA MET A 55 -23.37 7.36 -2.42
C MET A 55 -22.20 6.41 -2.13
N LEU A 56 -21.00 6.82 -2.46
CA LEU A 56 -19.76 6.10 -2.20
C LEU A 56 -18.80 7.02 -1.43
N GLY A 57 -18.23 6.52 -0.34
CA GLY A 57 -17.18 7.16 0.44
C GLY A 57 -15.84 6.49 0.18
N VAL A 58 -14.77 7.27 0.14
CA VAL A 58 -13.38 6.80 0.01
C VAL A 58 -12.52 7.42 1.11
N ASP A 59 -11.77 6.59 1.82
CA ASP A 59 -10.80 7.04 2.83
C ASP A 59 -9.61 6.08 2.92
N GLU A 60 -8.55 6.49 3.60
CA GLU A 60 -7.37 5.66 3.85
C GLU A 60 -6.98 5.53 5.33
N ALA A 61 -6.18 4.50 5.61
CA ALA A 61 -5.53 4.30 6.89
C ALA A 61 -4.06 3.90 6.69
N GLY A 62 -3.19 4.39 7.56
CA GLY A 62 -1.78 3.99 7.55
C GLY A 62 -0.94 4.68 6.47
N ARG A 63 -1.29 5.90 6.06
CA ARG A 63 -0.46 6.68 5.11
C ARG A 63 0.91 7.07 5.69
N GLY A 64 0.97 7.55 6.94
CA GLY A 64 2.18 8.08 7.57
C GLY A 64 3.19 7.09 8.21
N PRO A 65 2.78 5.92 8.74
CA PRO A 65 3.68 4.94 9.35
C PRO A 65 4.85 4.50 8.46
N VAL A 66 6.00 4.26 9.08
CA VAL A 66 7.16 3.59 8.46
C VAL A 66 7.01 2.07 8.48
N LEU A 67 6.16 1.52 9.36
CA LEU A 67 5.83 0.11 9.42
C LEU A 67 4.42 -0.17 8.94
N GLY A 68 4.22 -1.32 8.30
CA GLY A 68 2.91 -1.87 8.00
C GLY A 68 2.29 -1.40 6.69
N PRO A 69 1.14 -1.98 6.31
CA PRO A 69 0.46 -1.67 5.06
C PRO A 69 -0.21 -0.29 5.10
N MET A 70 -0.47 0.26 3.93
CA MET A 70 -1.41 1.37 3.73
C MET A 70 -2.71 0.77 3.20
N VAL A 71 -3.84 1.05 3.85
CA VAL A 71 -5.13 0.48 3.46
C VAL A 71 -6.03 1.58 2.93
N TYR A 72 -6.52 1.42 1.71
CA TYR A 72 -7.62 2.21 1.18
C TYR A 72 -8.93 1.47 1.40
N GLY A 73 -9.97 2.20 1.77
CA GLY A 73 -11.32 1.67 1.96
C GLY A 73 -12.32 2.47 1.14
N ILE A 74 -13.34 1.77 0.65
CA ILE A 74 -14.57 2.36 0.15
C ILE A 74 -15.77 1.78 0.87
N ALA A 75 -16.82 2.58 1.01
CA ALA A 75 -18.13 2.13 1.46
C ALA A 75 -19.20 2.74 0.56
N PHE A 76 -20.29 2.02 0.30
CA PHE A 76 -21.38 2.50 -0.53
C PHE A 76 -22.75 2.11 0.04
N CYS A 77 -23.71 3.01 -0.13
CA CYS A 77 -25.07 2.87 0.42
C CYS A 77 -26.09 3.65 -0.44
N PRO A 78 -27.32 3.15 -0.64
CA PRO A 78 -28.37 3.87 -1.36
C PRO A 78 -28.65 5.25 -0.76
N LEU A 79 -28.89 6.23 -1.62
CA LEU A 79 -29.23 7.60 -1.21
C LEU A 79 -30.50 7.66 -0.33
N SER A 80 -31.41 6.70 -0.50
CA SER A 80 -32.64 6.54 0.28
C SER A 80 -32.40 6.00 1.70
N LYS A 81 -31.23 5.40 1.98
CA LYS A 81 -30.90 4.69 3.22
C LYS A 81 -29.84 5.39 4.07
N LYS A 82 -29.65 6.70 3.89
CA LYS A 82 -28.69 7.53 4.67
C LYS A 82 -28.81 7.37 6.18
N ASP A 83 -30.01 7.14 6.72
CA ASP A 83 -30.21 7.02 8.15
C ASP A 83 -29.59 5.76 8.76
N ILE A 84 -29.34 4.72 7.98
CA ILE A 84 -28.58 3.53 8.42
C ILE A 84 -27.19 3.92 8.88
N LEU A 85 -26.55 4.87 8.17
CA LEU A 85 -25.22 5.35 8.53
C LEU A 85 -25.22 6.09 9.88
N LYS A 86 -26.31 6.81 10.19
CA LYS A 86 -26.47 7.46 11.50
C LYS A 86 -26.70 6.44 12.61
N GLN A 87 -27.52 5.41 12.35
CA GLN A 87 -27.81 4.35 13.31
C GLN A 87 -26.56 3.56 13.71
N LEU A 88 -25.63 3.33 12.78
CA LEU A 88 -24.33 2.69 13.04
C LEU A 88 -23.34 3.60 13.79
N GLY A 89 -23.69 4.85 14.06
CA GLY A 89 -22.85 5.78 14.82
C GLY A 89 -21.74 6.46 14.03
N PHE A 90 -21.76 6.43 12.69
CA PHE A 90 -20.74 7.08 11.86
C PHE A 90 -20.73 8.61 11.94
N ALA A 91 -21.79 9.22 12.49
CA ALA A 91 -21.96 10.67 12.58
C ALA A 91 -21.28 11.31 13.80
N ASP A 92 -20.87 10.53 14.80
CA ASP A 92 -20.23 11.08 16.00
C ASP A 92 -18.74 11.29 15.71
N SER A 93 -18.39 12.49 15.23
CA SER A 93 -17.09 12.90 14.68
C SER A 93 -15.93 12.96 15.70
N LYS A 94 -16.00 12.18 16.78
CA LYS A 94 -14.93 12.06 17.76
C LYS A 94 -13.97 10.96 17.33
N GLN A 95 -12.71 11.06 17.73
CA GLN A 95 -11.75 9.96 17.55
C GLN A 95 -12.30 8.69 18.21
N LEU A 96 -12.87 7.79 17.42
CA LEU A 96 -13.37 6.50 17.88
C LEU A 96 -12.19 5.68 18.37
N THR A 97 -12.33 5.06 19.54
CA THR A 97 -11.34 4.10 20.05
C THR A 97 -11.27 2.87 19.15
N GLU A 98 -10.19 2.10 19.25
CA GLU A 98 -10.03 0.87 18.47
C GLU A 98 -11.21 -0.09 18.70
N GLU A 99 -11.61 -0.27 19.95
CA GLU A 99 -12.71 -1.15 20.35
C GLU A 99 -14.03 -0.68 19.74
N LYS A 100 -14.25 0.64 19.66
CA LYS A 100 -15.48 1.17 19.07
C LYS A 100 -15.49 1.00 17.55
N ARG A 101 -14.34 1.15 16.87
CA ARG A 101 -14.23 0.87 15.42
C ARG A 101 -14.50 -0.60 15.13
N ASP A 102 -13.94 -1.49 15.93
CA ASP A 102 -14.13 -2.94 15.84
C ASP A 102 -15.62 -3.32 16.03
N GLN A 103 -16.30 -2.74 17.02
CA GLN A 103 -17.73 -2.92 17.21
C GLN A 103 -18.56 -2.44 16.00
N ILE A 104 -18.28 -1.23 15.48
CA ILE A 104 -19.03 -0.70 14.34
C ILE A 104 -18.79 -1.55 13.09
N PHE A 105 -17.54 -1.97 12.84
CA PHE A 105 -17.23 -2.88 11.74
C PHE A 105 -17.97 -4.22 11.88
N ASP A 106 -18.08 -4.76 13.10
CA ASP A 106 -18.86 -5.97 13.35
C ASP A 106 -20.37 -5.74 13.05
N GLU A 107 -20.93 -4.61 13.50
CA GLU A 107 -22.31 -4.24 13.23
C GLU A 107 -22.61 -4.04 11.74
N MET A 108 -21.67 -3.43 10.98
CA MET A 108 -21.78 -3.29 9.52
C MET A 108 -21.96 -4.64 8.82
N ASN A 109 -21.33 -5.69 9.33
CA ASN A 109 -21.30 -7.01 8.70
C ASN A 109 -22.33 -8.00 9.28
N ARG A 110 -22.79 -7.80 10.53
CA ARG A 110 -23.74 -8.72 11.19
C ARG A 110 -25.19 -8.24 11.20
N LYS A 111 -25.47 -6.94 11.28
CA LYS A 111 -26.85 -6.44 11.42
C LYS A 111 -27.60 -6.51 10.09
N ASP A 112 -28.78 -7.13 10.07
CA ASP A 112 -29.57 -7.29 8.85
C ASP A 112 -29.87 -5.97 8.13
N PHE A 113 -30.18 -4.91 8.88
CA PHE A 113 -30.43 -3.59 8.28
C PHE A 113 -29.17 -3.02 7.59
N ALA A 114 -27.97 -3.29 8.11
CA ALA A 114 -26.72 -2.86 7.50
C ALA A 114 -26.42 -3.70 6.27
N LYS A 115 -26.46 -5.04 6.38
CA LYS A 115 -26.16 -5.97 5.28
C LYS A 115 -27.06 -5.78 4.04
N THR A 116 -28.28 -5.29 4.24
CA THR A 116 -29.23 -5.07 3.14
C THR A 116 -28.96 -3.79 2.34
N ALA A 117 -28.15 -2.87 2.85
CA ALA A 117 -27.99 -1.54 2.26
C ALA A 117 -26.55 -0.99 2.25
N LEU A 118 -25.62 -1.57 3.01
CA LEU A 118 -24.25 -1.11 3.12
C LEU A 118 -23.30 -2.18 2.59
N GLY A 119 -22.50 -1.82 1.59
CA GLY A 119 -21.37 -2.61 1.13
C GLY A 119 -20.07 -1.83 1.28
N TRP A 120 -18.94 -2.54 1.27
CA TRP A 120 -17.63 -1.95 1.42
C TRP A 120 -16.57 -2.77 0.68
N ALA A 121 -15.44 -2.14 0.39
CA ALA A 121 -14.28 -2.82 -0.15
C ALA A 121 -13.01 -2.16 0.38
N VAL A 122 -11.92 -2.93 0.43
CA VAL A 122 -10.61 -2.44 0.87
C VAL A 122 -9.51 -2.94 -0.07
N GLU A 123 -8.49 -2.12 -0.25
CA GLU A 123 -7.21 -2.54 -0.78
C GLU A 123 -6.15 -2.32 0.29
N ALA A 124 -5.47 -3.39 0.71
CA ALA A 124 -4.30 -3.29 1.56
C ALA A 124 -3.04 -3.32 0.69
N ILE A 125 -2.33 -2.20 0.64
CA ILE A 125 -1.11 -2.01 -0.12
C ILE A 125 0.07 -2.38 0.77
N SER A 126 0.87 -3.36 0.34
CA SER A 126 1.96 -3.88 1.18
C SER A 126 3.09 -2.85 1.33
N PRO A 127 3.80 -2.81 2.48
CA PRO A 127 4.99 -1.98 2.66
C PRO A 127 6.06 -2.26 1.60
N ASN A 128 6.14 -3.53 1.15
CA ASN A 128 7.02 -3.96 0.06
C ASN A 128 6.65 -3.30 -1.27
N VAL A 129 5.36 -3.32 -1.67
CA VAL A 129 4.89 -2.66 -2.90
C VAL A 129 5.09 -1.16 -2.82
N ILE A 130 4.79 -0.53 -1.66
CA ILE A 130 5.04 0.91 -1.47
C ILE A 130 6.53 1.23 -1.67
N SER A 131 7.42 0.43 -1.07
CA SER A 131 8.87 0.62 -1.20
C SER A 131 9.33 0.46 -2.65
N MET A 132 8.90 -0.60 -3.33
CA MET A 132 9.24 -0.84 -4.74
C MET A 132 8.73 0.28 -5.66
N CYS A 133 7.50 0.74 -5.47
CA CYS A 133 6.93 1.82 -6.29
C CYS A 133 7.72 3.13 -6.15
N MET A 134 8.13 3.48 -4.94
CA MET A 134 8.80 4.75 -4.65
C MET A 134 10.32 4.72 -4.94
N LEU A 135 10.96 3.56 -4.86
CA LEU A 135 12.42 3.40 -5.04
C LEU A 135 12.83 2.86 -6.41
N ARG A 136 11.89 2.44 -7.26
CA ARG A 136 12.22 2.02 -8.64
C ARG A 136 12.75 3.19 -9.48
N ARG A 137 13.48 2.85 -10.56
CA ARG A 137 14.06 3.79 -11.54
C ARG A 137 13.07 4.87 -12.00
N THR A 138 11.91 4.46 -12.51
CA THR A 138 10.80 5.38 -12.80
C THR A 138 9.93 5.57 -11.56
N LYS A 139 10.36 6.51 -10.70
CA LYS A 139 9.74 6.79 -9.41
C LYS A 139 8.23 6.99 -9.57
N HIS A 140 7.47 6.27 -8.76
CA HIS A 140 6.03 6.41 -8.65
C HIS A 140 5.72 6.81 -7.21
N SER A 141 5.27 8.05 -7.03
CA SER A 141 5.15 8.70 -5.73
C SER A 141 4.00 8.11 -4.91
N LEU A 142 4.06 8.29 -3.59
CA LEU A 142 2.99 7.85 -2.69
C LEU A 142 1.63 8.49 -3.03
N ASN A 143 1.62 9.70 -3.62
CA ASN A 143 0.40 10.35 -4.09
C ASN A 143 -0.23 9.62 -5.28
N GLU A 144 0.60 9.09 -6.18
CA GLU A 144 0.12 8.34 -7.34
C GLU A 144 -0.34 6.95 -6.91
N VAL A 145 0.41 6.25 -6.05
CA VAL A 145 -0.01 4.96 -5.45
C VAL A 145 -1.37 5.10 -4.76
N SER A 146 -1.55 6.16 -3.95
CA SER A 146 -2.81 6.48 -3.29
C SER A 146 -3.96 6.70 -4.27
N MET A 147 -3.68 7.43 -5.35
CA MET A 147 -4.68 7.76 -6.35
C MET A 147 -5.10 6.52 -7.15
N ASP A 148 -4.14 5.69 -7.55
CA ASP A 148 -4.39 4.47 -8.30
C ASP A 148 -5.24 3.48 -7.49
N SER A 149 -4.97 3.37 -6.18
CA SER A 149 -5.77 2.53 -5.27
C SER A 149 -7.21 3.02 -5.13
N ALA A 150 -7.40 4.34 -4.92
CA ALA A 150 -8.74 4.92 -4.87
C ALA A 150 -9.52 4.71 -6.18
N ILE A 151 -8.88 4.90 -7.33
CA ILE A 151 -9.48 4.63 -8.65
C ILE A 151 -9.81 3.15 -8.81
N GLY A 152 -8.89 2.26 -8.43
CA GLY A 152 -9.05 0.81 -8.51
C GLY A 152 -10.24 0.30 -7.68
N LEU A 153 -10.42 0.81 -6.47
CA LEU A 153 -11.58 0.46 -5.64
C LEU A 153 -12.89 1.00 -6.20
N ILE A 154 -12.92 2.24 -6.74
CA ILE A 154 -14.11 2.77 -7.41
C ILE A 154 -14.47 1.89 -8.62
N ASN A 155 -13.49 1.52 -9.44
CA ASN A 155 -13.71 0.59 -10.56
C ASN A 155 -14.22 -0.77 -10.07
N SER A 156 -13.68 -1.30 -8.97
CA SER A 156 -14.15 -2.57 -8.39
C SER A 156 -15.62 -2.51 -7.99
N ALA A 157 -16.10 -1.38 -7.47
CA ALA A 157 -17.52 -1.17 -7.15
C ALA A 157 -18.39 -1.08 -8.43
N ILE A 158 -17.89 -0.43 -9.49
CA ILE A 158 -18.56 -0.37 -10.79
C ILE A 158 -18.70 -1.78 -11.39
N ASP A 159 -17.61 -2.54 -11.40
CA ASP A 159 -17.55 -3.90 -11.96
C ASP A 159 -18.44 -4.86 -11.17
N ALA A 160 -18.60 -4.63 -9.87
CA ALA A 160 -19.52 -5.38 -9.01
C ALA A 160 -21.01 -5.00 -9.19
N GLY A 161 -21.29 -3.99 -10.03
CA GLY A 161 -22.63 -3.56 -10.41
C GLY A 161 -23.28 -2.52 -9.49
N VAL A 162 -22.50 -1.81 -8.67
CA VAL A 162 -23.03 -0.75 -7.79
C VAL A 162 -23.49 0.45 -8.63
N ASN A 163 -24.72 0.91 -8.42
CA ASN A 163 -25.29 2.07 -9.11
C ASN A 163 -24.81 3.38 -8.46
N ILE A 164 -23.56 3.76 -8.72
CA ILE A 164 -22.91 4.93 -8.11
C ILE A 164 -23.48 6.23 -8.69
N ALA A 165 -23.94 7.13 -7.82
CA ALA A 165 -24.39 8.48 -8.20
C ALA A 165 -23.49 9.58 -7.63
N GLU A 166 -23.10 9.46 -6.35
CA GLU A 166 -22.27 10.45 -5.65
C GLU A 166 -21.00 9.79 -5.09
N VAL A 167 -19.85 10.45 -5.21
CA VAL A 167 -18.57 9.99 -4.66
C VAL A 167 -17.99 11.07 -3.75
N TYR A 168 -17.67 10.69 -2.53
CA TYR A 168 -17.09 11.54 -1.49
C TYR A 168 -15.73 10.99 -1.10
N VAL A 169 -14.69 11.81 -1.17
CA VAL A 169 -13.30 11.38 -0.94
C VAL A 169 -12.65 12.26 0.11
N ASP A 170 -12.02 11.64 1.13
CA ASP A 170 -11.14 12.37 2.04
C ASP A 170 -9.78 12.63 1.39
N THR A 171 -9.19 13.78 1.70
CA THR A 171 -7.83 14.08 1.25
C THR A 171 -7.03 14.85 2.27
N VAL A 172 -5.75 14.52 2.34
CA VAL A 172 -4.73 15.32 3.05
C VAL A 172 -4.23 16.50 2.21
N GLY A 173 -4.39 16.44 0.88
CA GLY A 173 -3.82 17.38 -0.08
C GLY A 173 -4.79 18.47 -0.55
N PRO A 174 -4.41 19.23 -1.61
CA PRO A 174 -5.30 20.17 -2.29
C PRO A 174 -6.47 19.42 -2.96
N PRO A 175 -7.73 19.61 -2.51
CA PRO A 175 -8.87 18.86 -3.02
C PRO A 175 -9.15 19.13 -4.50
N GLU A 176 -8.85 20.33 -4.99
CA GLU A 176 -9.23 20.81 -6.32
C GLU A 176 -8.54 20.00 -7.42
N LYS A 177 -7.23 19.75 -7.26
CA LYS A 177 -6.44 18.95 -8.22
C LYS A 177 -6.92 17.50 -8.23
N TYR A 178 -7.20 16.95 -7.06
CA TYR A 178 -7.61 15.56 -6.95
C TYR A 178 -9.02 15.35 -7.53
N GLN A 179 -9.95 16.26 -7.20
CA GLN A 179 -11.30 16.26 -7.75
C GLN A 179 -11.31 16.41 -9.27
N ALA A 180 -10.51 17.31 -9.83
CA ALA A 180 -10.42 17.50 -11.27
C ALA A 180 -9.97 16.22 -11.99
N LYS A 181 -8.95 15.54 -11.45
CA LYS A 181 -8.47 14.27 -12.00
C LYS A 181 -9.52 13.15 -11.90
N LEU A 182 -10.15 12.98 -10.73
CA LEU A 182 -11.21 11.98 -10.58
C LEU A 182 -12.40 12.26 -11.50
N LYS A 183 -12.76 13.53 -11.69
CA LYS A 183 -13.85 13.94 -12.58
C LYS A 183 -13.51 13.71 -14.07
N ALA A 184 -12.24 13.79 -14.44
CA ALA A 184 -11.79 13.44 -15.80
C ALA A 184 -11.93 11.94 -16.07
N ILE A 185 -11.69 11.09 -15.06
CA ILE A 185 -11.80 9.62 -15.16
C ILE A 185 -13.25 9.17 -15.07
N PHE A 186 -14.02 9.74 -14.14
CA PHE A 186 -15.40 9.37 -13.84
C PHE A 186 -16.38 10.55 -14.05
N PRO A 187 -16.59 10.99 -15.30
CA PRO A 187 -17.40 12.18 -15.58
C PRO A 187 -18.90 12.02 -15.25
N LYS A 188 -19.38 10.78 -15.11
CA LYS A 188 -20.79 10.46 -14.83
C LYS A 188 -21.18 10.69 -13.37
N PHE A 189 -20.24 10.63 -12.45
CA PHE A 189 -20.53 10.71 -11.01
C PHE A 189 -20.40 12.13 -10.49
N LYS A 190 -21.18 12.46 -9.47
CA LYS A 190 -21.01 13.70 -8.72
C LYS A 190 -19.91 13.51 -7.68
N ILE A 191 -18.71 13.98 -7.99
CA ILE A 191 -17.52 13.81 -7.14
C ILE A 191 -17.28 15.04 -6.29
N THR A 192 -17.12 14.82 -4.99
CA THR A 192 -16.74 15.83 -4.00
C THR A 192 -15.50 15.34 -3.26
N VAL A 193 -14.41 16.10 -3.34
CA VAL A 193 -13.20 15.84 -2.55
C VAL A 193 -13.11 16.93 -1.49
N ALA A 194 -12.96 16.54 -0.23
CA ALA A 194 -12.87 17.48 0.89
C ALA A 194 -11.83 17.01 1.90
N LYS A 195 -11.32 17.95 2.70
CA LYS A 195 -10.48 17.62 3.86
C LYS A 195 -11.40 17.29 5.04
N LYS A 196 -11.05 16.27 5.84
CA LYS A 196 -11.88 15.82 6.97
C LYS A 196 -13.29 15.42 6.50
N ALA A 197 -13.35 14.78 5.35
CA ALA A 197 -14.58 14.31 4.75
C ALA A 197 -15.23 13.21 5.61
N ASP A 198 -14.42 12.44 6.35
CA ASP A 198 -14.85 11.47 7.37
C ASP A 198 -15.77 12.11 8.43
N SER A 199 -15.45 13.33 8.87
CA SER A 199 -16.21 14.06 9.88
C SER A 199 -17.48 14.71 9.31
N THR A 200 -17.55 14.90 8.00
CA THR A 200 -18.64 15.61 7.32
C THR A 200 -19.65 14.65 6.68
N TYR A 201 -19.15 13.55 6.13
CA TYR A 201 -19.92 12.59 5.35
C TYR A 201 -19.87 11.21 6.03
N PRO A 202 -20.98 10.73 6.61
CA PRO A 202 -21.02 9.43 7.29
C PRO A 202 -20.57 8.24 6.43
N ILE A 203 -20.72 8.32 5.11
CA ILE A 203 -20.25 7.26 4.20
C ILE A 203 -18.71 7.21 4.12
N VAL A 204 -18.03 8.35 4.23
CA VAL A 204 -16.57 8.41 4.29
C VAL A 204 -16.09 7.88 5.64
N SER A 205 -16.82 8.16 6.73
CA SER A 205 -16.57 7.55 8.05
C SER A 205 -16.70 6.01 8.03
N ALA A 206 -17.68 5.46 7.30
CA ALA A 206 -17.80 4.01 7.10
C ALA A 206 -16.58 3.43 6.33
N ALA A 207 -16.14 4.09 5.26
CA ALA A 207 -14.93 3.72 4.52
C ALA A 207 -13.67 3.79 5.42
N SER A 208 -13.61 4.81 6.26
CA SER A 208 -12.56 5.04 7.25
C SER A 208 -12.43 3.88 8.25
N ILE A 209 -13.57 3.38 8.74
CA ILE A 209 -13.61 2.25 9.67
C ILE A 209 -13.15 0.98 8.99
N ALA A 210 -13.64 0.69 7.78
CA ALA A 210 -13.18 -0.47 7.00
C ALA A 210 -11.65 -0.44 6.78
N ALA A 211 -11.09 0.72 6.42
CA ALA A 211 -9.65 0.88 6.23
C ALA A 211 -8.85 0.71 7.55
N LYS A 212 -9.27 1.39 8.62
CA LYS A 212 -8.57 1.36 9.93
C LYS A 212 -8.60 -0.02 10.57
N VAL A 213 -9.77 -0.66 10.63
CA VAL A 213 -9.93 -1.99 11.24
C VAL A 213 -9.13 -3.03 10.45
N THR A 214 -9.18 -2.99 9.12
CA THR A 214 -8.37 -3.87 8.26
C THR A 214 -6.88 -3.66 8.48
N ARG A 215 -6.41 -2.42 8.54
CA ARG A 215 -5.00 -2.10 8.80
C ARG A 215 -4.54 -2.63 10.15
N ASP A 216 -5.31 -2.33 11.20
CA ASP A 216 -4.94 -2.68 12.57
C ASP A 216 -4.92 -4.21 12.74
N HIS A 217 -5.86 -4.94 12.13
CA HIS A 217 -5.85 -6.40 12.09
C HIS A 217 -4.71 -6.97 11.24
N ALA A 218 -4.39 -6.36 10.09
CA ALA A 218 -3.27 -6.79 9.25
C ALA A 218 -1.92 -6.70 9.96
N LEU A 219 -1.77 -5.75 10.89
CA LEU A 219 -0.60 -5.66 11.77
C LEU A 219 -0.62 -6.74 12.86
N LYS A 220 -1.79 -7.03 13.47
CA LYS A 220 -1.94 -8.08 14.50
C LYS A 220 -1.61 -9.47 13.96
N VAL A 221 -2.00 -9.78 12.73
CA VAL A 221 -1.78 -11.10 12.09
C VAL A 221 -0.57 -11.13 11.14
N TRP A 222 0.31 -10.14 11.25
CA TRP A 222 1.43 -9.99 10.32
C TRP A 222 2.39 -11.20 10.37
N LYS A 223 2.61 -11.84 9.22
CA LYS A 223 3.57 -12.94 9.06
C LYS A 223 4.96 -12.40 8.70
N PHE A 224 5.94 -12.60 9.56
CA PHE A 224 7.34 -12.29 9.26
C PHE A 224 7.98 -13.43 8.47
N ARG A 225 8.25 -13.22 7.18
CA ARG A 225 8.94 -14.21 6.34
C ARG A 225 10.41 -14.34 6.69
N GLU A 226 11.01 -13.24 7.10
CA GLU A 226 12.42 -13.11 7.44
C GLU A 226 12.74 -13.62 8.84
N ARG A 227 11.72 -13.80 9.70
CA ARG A 227 11.85 -14.23 11.09
C ARG A 227 10.80 -15.30 11.46
N PRO A 228 10.78 -16.47 10.78
CA PRO A 228 9.69 -17.45 10.93
C PRO A 228 9.62 -18.11 12.32
N ASN A 229 10.71 -18.07 13.09
CA ASN A 229 10.83 -18.69 14.41
C ASN A 229 10.82 -17.67 15.56
N GLU A 230 10.57 -16.39 15.28
CA GLU A 230 10.52 -15.34 16.30
C GLU A 230 9.08 -14.86 16.49
N GLU A 231 8.59 -14.92 17.72
CA GLU A 231 7.36 -14.22 18.09
C GLU A 231 7.68 -12.73 18.28
N VAL A 232 7.61 -11.96 17.19
CA VAL A 232 7.70 -10.50 17.25
C VAL A 232 6.38 -9.96 17.80
N THR A 233 6.31 -9.83 19.12
CA THR A 233 5.08 -9.42 19.83
C THR A 233 4.85 -7.92 19.88
N SER A 234 5.88 -7.09 19.62
CA SER A 234 5.72 -5.63 19.61
C SER A 234 6.75 -4.92 18.74
N PHE A 235 6.26 -4.23 17.71
CA PHE A 235 7.01 -3.29 16.87
C PHE A 235 6.48 -1.85 16.98
N GLY A 236 5.61 -1.59 17.98
CA GLY A 236 5.01 -0.29 18.23
C GLY A 236 3.87 0.07 17.28
N SER A 237 3.52 1.36 17.28
CA SER A 237 2.46 1.96 16.44
C SER A 237 2.78 1.98 14.94
N GLY A 238 4.06 1.80 14.59
CA GLY A 238 4.59 1.94 13.24
C GLY A 238 4.90 3.37 12.82
N TYR A 239 4.61 4.38 13.64
CA TYR A 239 4.93 5.77 13.31
C TYR A 239 6.39 6.10 13.64
N PRO A 240 7.08 6.91 12.80
CA PRO A 240 8.48 7.30 13.04
C PRO A 240 8.75 7.97 14.40
N GLY A 241 7.73 8.58 15.01
CA GLY A 241 7.84 9.25 16.31
C GLY A 241 7.84 8.30 17.52
N ASP A 242 7.32 7.08 17.37
CA ASP A 242 7.11 6.15 18.49
C ASP A 242 8.42 5.49 18.94
N PRO A 243 8.77 5.54 20.24
CA PRO A 243 9.97 4.91 20.78
C PRO A 243 10.09 3.41 20.49
N THR A 244 8.99 2.66 20.53
CA THR A 244 9.00 1.21 20.28
C THR A 244 9.29 0.93 18.80
N THR A 245 8.69 1.72 17.90
CA THR A 245 8.97 1.67 16.47
C THR A 245 10.44 2.00 16.17
N LYS A 246 11.02 3.02 16.82
CA LYS A 246 12.45 3.36 16.68
C LYS A 246 13.36 2.25 17.17
N LYS A 247 13.01 1.58 18.28
CA LYS A 247 13.75 0.43 18.80
C LYS A 247 13.73 -0.72 17.78
N PHE A 248 12.57 -1.03 17.21
CA PHE A 248 12.44 -2.04 16.16
C PHE A 248 13.30 -1.71 14.93
N LEU A 249 13.30 -0.45 14.48
CA LEU A 249 14.19 0.01 13.41
C LEU A 249 15.69 0.02 13.80
N GLY A 250 16.01 -0.25 15.06
CA GLY A 250 17.38 -0.44 15.52
C GLY A 250 17.94 -1.83 15.20
N GLU A 251 17.08 -2.82 15.01
CA GLU A 251 17.41 -4.23 14.74
C GLU A 251 17.60 -4.47 13.24
N ILE A 252 18.72 -3.98 12.71
CA ILE A 252 19.04 -3.99 11.27
C ILE A 252 19.97 -5.16 10.96
N ASP A 253 19.65 -5.93 9.92
CA ASP A 253 20.58 -6.85 9.29
C ASP A 253 21.59 -6.07 8.44
N LEU A 254 22.89 -6.33 8.61
CA LEU A 254 23.94 -5.53 7.98
C LEU A 254 23.94 -5.59 6.44
N VAL A 255 23.38 -6.64 5.85
CA VAL A 255 23.36 -6.88 4.41
C VAL A 255 21.98 -6.61 3.82
N PHE A 256 20.93 -7.16 4.44
CA PHE A 256 19.56 -7.10 3.93
C PHE A 256 18.73 -5.95 4.51
N GLY A 257 19.21 -5.30 5.57
CA GLY A 257 18.51 -4.20 6.22
C GLY A 257 17.35 -4.67 7.09
N PHE A 258 16.12 -4.42 6.63
CA PHE A 258 14.90 -4.61 7.41
C PHE A 258 14.00 -5.74 6.89
N PRO A 259 13.13 -6.33 7.74
CA PRO A 259 12.06 -7.18 7.25
C PRO A 259 11.05 -6.39 6.40
N ARG A 260 10.32 -7.07 5.51
CA ARG A 260 9.31 -6.47 4.59
C ARG A 260 8.17 -5.71 5.25
N LEU A 261 8.05 -5.76 6.58
CA LEU A 261 7.15 -4.89 7.34
C LEU A 261 7.53 -3.41 7.21
N VAL A 262 8.83 -3.12 7.05
CA VAL A 262 9.37 -1.76 6.99
C VAL A 262 9.21 -1.20 5.58
N ARG A 263 8.78 0.05 5.47
CA ARG A 263 8.76 0.82 4.23
C ARG A 263 10.13 1.45 4.00
N PHE A 264 10.94 0.85 3.15
CA PHE A 264 12.29 1.32 2.84
C PHE A 264 12.31 2.72 2.21
N SER A 265 11.22 3.13 1.56
CA SER A 265 11.10 4.46 0.95
C SER A 265 10.93 5.61 1.96
N TRP A 266 10.77 5.33 3.25
CA TRP A 266 10.70 6.36 4.29
C TRP A 266 12.10 6.84 4.65
N SER A 267 12.28 8.16 4.78
CA SER A 267 13.56 8.75 5.19
C SER A 267 14.05 8.22 6.54
N THR A 268 13.15 7.87 7.47
CA THR A 268 13.54 7.25 8.74
C THR A 268 14.20 5.88 8.55
N ALA A 269 13.74 5.08 7.59
CA ALA A 269 14.35 3.79 7.26
C ALA A 269 15.68 4.00 6.51
N GLY A 270 15.70 4.90 5.50
CA GLY A 270 16.93 5.25 4.76
C GLY A 270 18.06 5.72 5.67
N ASN A 271 17.78 6.70 6.54
CA ASN A 271 18.75 7.23 7.51
C ASN A 271 19.26 6.18 8.50
N ALA A 272 18.49 5.11 8.75
CA ALA A 272 18.86 4.04 9.66
C ALA A 272 19.77 3.02 8.96
N LEU A 273 19.53 2.73 7.67
CA LEU A 273 20.39 1.91 6.83
C LEU A 273 21.76 2.55 6.64
N GLU A 274 21.80 3.83 6.25
CA GLU A 274 23.06 4.59 6.05
C GLU A 274 23.98 4.59 7.27
N LYS A 275 23.43 4.47 8.48
CA LYS A 275 24.20 4.52 9.73
C LYS A 275 24.73 3.17 10.19
N LYS A 276 24.12 2.06 9.76
CA LYS A 276 24.35 0.74 10.36
C LYS A 276 24.60 -0.38 9.36
N ALA A 277 23.93 -0.36 8.21
CA ALA A 277 24.09 -1.39 7.19
C ALA A 277 25.34 -1.11 6.34
N TYR A 278 25.78 -2.12 5.60
CA TYR A 278 26.83 -1.91 4.60
C TYR A 278 26.34 -0.98 3.48
N ASP A 279 27.28 -0.21 2.94
CA ASP A 279 27.02 0.67 1.82
C ASP A 279 26.70 -0.16 0.56
N MET A 280 25.71 0.29 -0.20
CA MET A 280 25.23 -0.41 -1.38
C MET A 280 24.97 0.59 -2.50
N GLU A 281 25.73 0.43 -3.58
CA GLU A 281 25.57 1.24 -4.78
C GLU A 281 24.63 0.51 -5.76
N PHE A 282 23.65 1.25 -6.29
CA PHE A 282 22.78 0.79 -7.34
C PHE A 282 23.06 1.56 -8.63
N GLU A 283 22.95 0.89 -9.77
CA GLU A 283 22.98 1.56 -11.08
C GLU A 283 21.74 2.45 -11.22
N ASP A 284 21.88 3.74 -10.93
CA ASP A 284 20.84 4.75 -11.17
C ASP A 284 21.05 5.44 -12.53
N GLU A 285 19.98 5.68 -13.28
CA GLU A 285 20.03 6.48 -14.52
C GLU A 285 20.51 7.93 -14.28
N THR A 286 20.52 8.39 -13.02
CA THR A 286 21.06 9.68 -12.63
C THR A 286 22.58 9.77 -12.76
N ASP A 287 23.32 8.66 -12.81
CA ASP A 287 24.76 8.73 -13.10
C ASP A 287 25.04 9.22 -14.52
N ALA A 288 24.05 9.17 -15.42
CA ALA A 288 24.14 9.78 -16.75
C ALA A 288 23.69 11.26 -16.79
N LYS A 289 22.91 11.76 -15.83
CA LYS A 289 22.36 13.14 -15.83
C LYS A 289 22.95 14.06 -14.75
N ASP A 290 23.39 13.52 -13.62
CA ASP A 290 24.06 14.28 -12.56
C ASP A 290 25.59 14.35 -12.77
N ALA A 291 26.15 13.58 -13.73
CA ALA A 291 27.50 13.83 -14.25
C ALA A 291 27.65 15.22 -14.91
N GLU A 292 26.53 15.87 -15.30
CA GLU A 292 26.52 17.24 -15.84
C GLU A 292 26.30 18.33 -14.77
N LYS A 293 26.01 17.99 -13.50
CA LYS A 293 25.95 19.00 -12.44
C LYS A 293 27.36 19.28 -11.92
N ALA A 294 27.95 20.32 -12.48
CA ALA A 294 29.20 20.94 -12.07
C ALA A 294 29.38 20.97 -10.54
N SER A 295 30.35 20.18 -10.07
CA SER A 295 30.96 20.39 -8.76
C SER A 295 31.69 21.74 -8.77
N TYR A 296 31.10 22.75 -8.12
CA TYR A 296 31.88 23.91 -7.66
C TYR A 296 32.65 23.49 -6.41
N GLY A 297 33.77 22.82 -6.65
CA GLY A 297 34.80 22.48 -5.66
C GLY A 297 36.15 22.58 -6.35
N SER A 298 37.03 23.42 -5.81
CA SER A 298 38.37 23.72 -6.33
C SER A 298 39.08 22.48 -6.89
N GLU A 299 39.62 22.57 -8.11
CA GLU A 299 40.36 21.49 -8.76
C GLU A 299 41.43 20.91 -7.83
N LYS A 300 41.36 19.60 -7.59
CA LYS A 300 42.38 18.90 -6.80
C LYS A 300 43.75 19.04 -7.50
N LEU A 301 44.76 19.48 -6.76
CA LEU A 301 46.16 19.64 -7.17
C LEU A 301 46.79 18.37 -7.78
N SER A 302 46.16 17.20 -7.61
CA SER A 302 46.56 15.94 -8.22
C SER A 302 46.46 15.92 -9.76
N LYS A 303 45.70 16.84 -10.38
CA LYS A 303 45.68 17.00 -11.85
C LYS A 303 47.00 17.49 -12.44
N TYR A 304 47.83 18.22 -11.68
CA TYR A 304 49.09 18.79 -12.18
C TYR A 304 50.27 17.80 -12.15
N PHE A 305 50.12 16.64 -11.50
CA PHE A 305 51.18 15.63 -11.36
C PHE A 305 50.95 14.37 -12.20
N ALA A 306 49.94 14.35 -13.07
CA ALA A 306 49.73 13.24 -14.00
C ALA A 306 50.81 13.25 -15.08
N THR A 307 51.85 12.47 -14.85
CA THR A 307 52.91 12.18 -15.81
C THR A 307 52.29 11.67 -17.11
N SER A 308 52.69 12.25 -18.25
CA SER A 308 52.28 11.83 -19.59
C SER A 308 52.74 10.39 -19.87
N LYS A 309 51.94 9.41 -19.47
CA LYS A 309 52.11 8.03 -19.92
C LYS A 309 51.58 7.93 -21.35
N ASN A 310 52.51 7.56 -22.23
CA ASN A 310 52.37 7.02 -23.58
C ASN A 310 50.95 6.77 -24.08
N GLU A 311 50.69 7.21 -25.31
CA GLU A 311 49.51 6.90 -26.13
C GLU A 311 48.92 5.52 -25.79
N ASN A 312 47.80 5.56 -25.05
CA ASN A 312 46.92 4.41 -24.87
C ASN A 312 46.50 3.93 -26.26
N ARG A 313 47.11 2.85 -26.76
CA ARG A 313 46.48 2.02 -27.81
C ARG A 313 45.09 1.70 -27.28
N LYS A 314 44.06 2.33 -27.86
CA LYS A 314 42.67 2.05 -27.49
C LYS A 314 42.48 0.54 -27.59
N ARG A 315 42.14 -0.07 -26.45
CA ARG A 315 41.93 -1.50 -26.34
C ARG A 315 40.92 -1.92 -27.40
N HIS A 316 41.12 -3.08 -28.01
CA HIS A 316 40.23 -3.55 -29.07
C HIS A 316 38.78 -3.56 -28.55
N GLU A 317 37.87 -3.08 -29.39
CA GLU A 317 36.46 -2.85 -29.08
C GLU A 317 35.80 -4.05 -28.39
N TYR A 318 36.07 -5.26 -28.92
CA TYR A 318 35.66 -6.53 -28.33
C TYR A 318 35.82 -6.62 -26.81
N PHE A 319 36.98 -6.21 -26.26
CA PHE A 319 37.27 -6.31 -24.81
C PHE A 319 36.59 -5.20 -24.01
N ARG A 320 36.50 -4.00 -24.59
CA ARG A 320 35.86 -2.84 -23.95
C ARG A 320 34.35 -3.05 -23.80
N GLU A 321 33.69 -3.53 -24.86
CA GLU A 321 32.24 -3.80 -24.83
C GLU A 321 31.82 -4.90 -23.86
N ARG A 322 32.75 -5.81 -23.55
CA ARG A 322 32.49 -6.98 -22.69
C ARG A 322 33.05 -6.81 -21.28
N CYS A 323 33.56 -5.61 -20.94
CA CYS A 323 34.19 -5.30 -19.67
C CYS A 323 35.29 -6.31 -19.28
N LEU A 324 36.09 -6.76 -20.24
CA LEU A 324 37.15 -7.74 -20.03
C LEU A 324 38.48 -7.05 -19.75
N GLU A 325 39.06 -7.37 -18.60
CA GLU A 325 40.34 -6.82 -18.16
C GLU A 325 41.42 -7.90 -17.99
N HIS A 326 42.68 -7.47 -18.05
CA HIS A 326 43.80 -8.37 -17.83
C HIS A 326 44.10 -8.34 -16.35
N VAL A 327 43.89 -9.45 -15.65
CA VAL A 327 44.20 -9.56 -14.23
C VAL A 327 45.70 -9.78 -14.10
N ALA A 328 46.41 -8.79 -13.60
CA ALA A 328 47.87 -8.86 -13.42
C ALA A 328 48.27 -9.47 -12.07
N ASP A 329 47.40 -9.37 -11.06
CA ASP A 329 47.58 -9.92 -9.72
C ASP A 329 46.27 -10.57 -9.26
N ILE A 330 46.36 -11.78 -8.70
CA ILE A 330 45.24 -12.58 -8.16
C ILE A 330 45.25 -12.53 -6.64
#